data_AF-A0A3A0E0Z7-F1
#
_entry.id   AF-A0A3A0E0Z7-F1
#
_cell.length_a   1.000
_cell.length_b   1.000
_cell.length_c   1.000
_cell.angle_alpha   90.00
_cell.angle_beta   90.00
_cell.angle_gamma   90.00
#
_symmetry.space_group_name_H-M   'P 1'
#
loop_
_entity.id
_entity.type
_entity.pdbx_description
1 polymer ?
#
loop_
_entity_poly.entity_id
_entity_poly.type
_entity_poly.pdbx_seq_one_letter_code
_entity_poly.pdbx_strand_id
1 'polypeptide(L)'
;MIVGRATFPSGDTLAFRWTEETGIESLGDLPGGDNSSFAFAVCGNGGAIVGVGHTGNSRQFRWTETTGMHDLGPYVGRALGCSAHGHVVVGEMNTPAGLRPIIWDEAHGVRDIQDILLGYGITATLDWRNMTARAASADGTVVVGEGRRGDGRLESWVAVLVPEPPAYTYASLAAAMLAMIRYRTGRRCRSA
;
A
#
# COMPACT_ATOMS: atom_id res chain seq x y z
N MET A 1 10.57 8.63 -14.30
CA MET A 1 11.00 9.03 -12.95
C MET A 1 11.47 7.80 -12.19
N ILE A 2 12.53 7.93 -11.40
CA ILE A 2 13.02 6.89 -10.48
C ILE A 2 12.90 7.43 -9.05
N VAL A 3 12.62 6.57 -8.08
CA VAL A 3 12.58 6.94 -6.66
C VAL A 3 13.36 5.94 -5.82
N GLY A 4 13.76 6.36 -4.63
CA GLY A 4 14.43 5.50 -3.68
C GLY A 4 14.89 6.28 -2.46
N ARG A 5 16.08 5.93 -1.96
CA ARG A 5 16.78 6.67 -0.91
C ARG A 5 18.20 7.01 -1.38
N ALA A 6 18.72 8.16 -0.97
CA ALA A 6 20.08 8.58 -1.23
C ALA A 6 20.66 9.22 0.03
N THR A 7 21.97 9.06 0.24
CA THR A 7 22.70 9.80 1.27
C THR A 7 23.21 11.09 0.65
N PHE A 8 22.81 12.22 1.22
CA PHE A 8 23.16 13.55 0.73
C PHE A 8 24.43 14.09 1.40
N PRO A 9 25.09 15.14 0.86
CA PRO A 9 26.30 15.72 1.46
C PRO A 9 26.13 16.19 2.91
N SER A 10 24.91 16.46 3.36
CA SER A 10 24.60 16.76 4.77
C SER A 10 24.76 15.56 5.71
N GLY A 11 24.88 14.33 5.18
CA GLY A 11 24.89 13.08 5.94
C GLY A 11 23.52 12.41 6.08
N ASP A 12 22.45 13.13 5.74
CA ASP A 12 21.07 12.64 5.83
C ASP A 12 20.79 11.58 4.76
N THR A 13 19.99 10.56 5.11
CA THR A 13 19.53 9.55 4.14
C THR A 13 18.06 9.78 3.84
N LEU A 14 17.80 10.50 2.75
CA LEU A 14 16.46 10.96 2.42
C LEU A 14 15.91 10.25 1.17
N ALA A 15 14.59 10.21 1.10
CA ALA A 15 13.86 9.79 -0.07
C ALA A 15 14.21 10.75 -1.22
N PHE A 16 14.42 10.20 -2.41
CA PHE A 16 14.69 11.01 -3.59
C PHE A 16 13.72 10.70 -4.72
N ARG A 17 13.55 11.68 -5.60
CA ARG A 17 13.06 11.49 -6.98
C ARG A 17 14.16 11.86 -7.96
N TRP A 18 14.21 11.13 -9.07
CA TRP A 18 15.10 11.43 -10.19
C TRP A 18 14.31 11.60 -11.48
N THR A 19 14.59 12.70 -12.19
CA THR A 19 14.15 12.94 -13.56
C THR A 19 15.36 13.21 -14.45
N GLU A 20 15.18 13.04 -15.75
CA GLU A 20 16.23 13.36 -16.72
C GLU A 20 16.60 14.85 -16.70
N GLU A 21 15.61 15.72 -16.44
CA GLU A 21 15.75 17.17 -16.46
C GLU A 21 16.48 17.69 -15.21
N THR A 22 16.12 17.19 -14.02
CA THR A 22 16.58 17.78 -12.75
C THR A 22 17.61 16.94 -11.99
N GLY A 23 17.85 15.70 -12.43
CA GLY A 23 18.72 14.78 -11.70
C GLY A 23 18.08 14.33 -10.38
N ILE A 24 18.92 14.03 -9.36
CA ILE A 24 18.46 13.56 -8.05
C ILE A 24 18.00 14.76 -7.21
N GLU A 25 16.75 14.72 -6.77
CA GLU A 25 16.16 15.70 -5.87
C GLU A 25 15.70 15.01 -4.58
N SER A 26 16.03 15.60 -3.43
CA SER A 26 15.49 15.15 -2.15
C SER A 26 14.00 15.47 -2.05
N LEU A 27 13.22 14.53 -1.53
CA LEU A 27 11.82 14.74 -1.17
C LEU A 27 11.66 15.38 0.23
N GLY A 28 12.77 15.49 0.98
CA GLY A 28 12.80 15.95 2.36
C GLY A 28 12.48 14.84 3.36
N ASP A 29 12.03 15.26 4.54
CA ASP A 29 11.56 14.38 5.61
C ASP A 29 10.19 14.86 6.12
N LEU A 30 9.53 14.02 6.90
CA LEU A 30 8.33 14.40 7.62
C LEU A 30 8.63 15.51 8.64
N PRO A 31 7.66 16.40 8.93
CA PRO A 31 7.83 17.41 9.98
C PRO A 31 8.21 16.76 11.32
N GLY A 32 9.33 17.21 11.91
CA GLY A 32 9.88 16.63 13.14
C GLY A 32 10.58 15.28 12.96
N GLY A 33 10.95 14.93 11.72
CA GLY A 33 11.66 13.69 11.39
C GLY A 33 13.13 13.68 11.75
N ASP A 34 13.71 12.49 11.69
CA ASP A 34 15.10 12.16 12.06
C ASP A 34 16.07 12.28 10.87
N ASN A 35 15.70 13.07 9.85
CA ASN A 35 16.37 13.19 8.56
C ASN A 35 16.57 11.84 7.84
N SER A 36 15.54 10.99 7.90
CA SER A 36 15.61 9.62 7.38
C SER A 36 14.31 9.21 6.70
N SER A 37 14.33 9.13 5.37
CA SER A 37 13.14 8.81 4.57
C SER A 37 13.48 7.96 3.34
N PHE A 38 12.49 7.19 2.87
CA PHE A 38 12.66 6.19 1.82
C PHE A 38 11.40 6.17 0.96
N ALA A 39 11.54 6.41 -0.35
CA ALA A 39 10.46 6.22 -1.31
C ALA A 39 10.43 4.77 -1.81
N PHE A 40 9.24 4.19 -1.94
CA PHE A 40 9.06 2.81 -2.43
C PHE A 40 8.26 2.72 -3.72
N ALA A 41 7.36 3.66 -3.99
CA ALA A 41 6.55 3.62 -5.19
C ALA A 41 6.23 5.01 -5.75
N VAL A 42 6.10 5.05 -7.07
CA VAL A 42 5.61 6.19 -7.84
C VAL A 42 4.17 5.91 -8.24
N CYS A 43 3.27 6.87 -8.01
CA CYS A 43 1.87 6.79 -8.40
C CYS A 43 1.69 7.34 -9.83
N GLY A 44 1.19 6.50 -10.74
CA GLY A 44 0.91 6.87 -12.13
C GLY A 44 2.09 7.57 -12.82
N ASN A 45 1.85 8.76 -13.36
CA ASN A 45 2.86 9.56 -14.09
C ASN A 45 3.81 10.35 -13.18
N GLY A 46 3.82 10.09 -11.87
CA GLY A 46 4.68 10.79 -10.91
C GLY A 46 4.01 11.89 -10.10
N GLY A 47 2.67 11.99 -10.16
CA GLY A 47 1.91 12.98 -9.39
C GLY A 47 1.94 12.75 -7.87
N ALA A 48 2.29 11.54 -7.42
CA ALA A 48 2.55 11.25 -6.03
C ALA A 48 3.63 10.18 -5.86
N ILE A 49 4.31 10.21 -4.72
CA ILE A 49 5.32 9.23 -4.31
C ILE A 49 4.96 8.76 -2.90
N VAL A 50 5.06 7.46 -2.63
CA VAL A 50 4.76 6.90 -1.31
C VAL A 50 5.95 6.15 -0.73
N GLY A 51 6.00 6.09 0.61
CA GLY A 51 7.12 5.46 1.28
C GLY A 51 7.02 5.47 2.80
N VAL A 52 8.18 5.60 3.44
CA VAL A 52 8.33 5.69 4.90
C VAL A 52 9.28 6.84 5.28
N GLY A 53 8.87 7.63 6.27
CA GLY A 53 9.70 8.59 6.99
C GLY A 53 9.91 8.13 8.43
N HIS A 54 10.89 8.71 9.13
CA HIS A 54 11.19 8.36 10.51
C HIS A 54 11.03 9.59 11.40
N THR A 55 10.12 9.50 12.38
CA THR A 55 9.87 10.54 13.40
C THR A 55 9.96 9.89 14.78
N GLY A 56 11.11 9.27 15.09
CA GLY A 56 11.29 8.31 16.19
C GLY A 56 10.67 6.92 15.95
N ASN A 57 9.71 6.82 15.02
CA ASN A 57 9.11 5.59 14.52
C ASN A 57 8.92 5.68 13.01
N SER A 58 8.80 4.54 12.33
CA SER A 58 8.47 4.47 10.90
C SER A 58 7.03 4.93 10.65
N ARG A 59 6.86 5.99 9.84
CA ARG A 59 5.57 6.57 9.43
C ARG A 59 5.36 6.44 7.94
N GLN A 60 4.16 6.03 7.52
CA GLN A 60 3.79 6.03 6.11
C GLN A 60 3.65 7.48 5.63
N PHE A 61 4.20 7.79 4.45
CA PHE A 61 3.98 9.09 3.83
C PHE A 61 3.41 8.98 2.41
N ARG A 62 2.73 10.05 2.01
CA ARG A 62 2.45 10.39 0.61
C ARG A 62 3.04 11.77 0.32
N TRP A 63 3.88 11.86 -0.69
CA TRP A 63 4.51 13.09 -1.13
C TRP A 63 3.87 13.55 -2.44
N THR A 64 3.64 14.86 -2.56
CA THR A 64 3.33 15.52 -3.83
C THR A 64 4.19 16.75 -3.98
N GLU A 65 4.39 17.21 -5.22
CA GLU A 65 5.15 18.43 -5.49
C GLU A 65 4.52 19.67 -4.86
N THR A 66 3.19 19.70 -4.78
CA THR A 66 2.44 20.84 -4.23
C THR A 66 2.43 20.90 -2.71
N THR A 67 2.46 19.75 -2.03
CA THR A 67 2.25 19.70 -0.57
C THR A 67 3.46 19.19 0.21
N GLY A 68 4.50 18.71 -0.47
CA GLY A 68 5.62 18.01 0.17
C GLY A 68 5.19 16.68 0.80
N MET A 69 5.96 16.22 1.79
CA MET A 69 5.66 14.97 2.52
C MET A 69 4.47 15.15 3.46
N HIS A 70 3.47 14.30 3.29
CA HIS A 70 2.30 14.21 4.17
C HIS A 70 2.32 12.88 4.93
N ASP A 71 2.26 12.93 6.26
CA ASP A 71 2.08 11.75 7.12
C ASP A 71 0.66 11.19 6.92
N LEU A 72 0.55 9.87 6.71
CA LEU A 72 -0.75 9.23 6.49
C LEU A 72 -1.48 8.87 7.79
N GLY A 73 -0.80 8.86 8.94
CA GLY A 73 -1.45 8.63 10.22
C GLY A 73 -0.55 8.08 11.33
N PRO A 74 -1.12 7.83 12.52
CA PRO A 74 -0.37 7.56 13.73
C PRO A 74 0.15 6.11 13.84
N TYR A 75 0.01 5.30 12.79
CA TYR A 75 0.41 3.90 12.80
C TYR A 75 1.89 3.75 12.45
N VAL A 76 2.54 2.74 13.02
CA VAL A 76 3.92 2.41 12.65
C VAL A 76 3.87 1.52 11.42
N GLY A 77 4.59 1.86 10.34
CA GLY A 77 4.63 1.02 9.15
C GLY A 77 5.10 1.74 7.89
N ARG A 78 4.72 1.20 6.72
CA ARG A 78 5.25 1.64 5.41
C ARG A 78 4.14 1.65 4.36
N ALA A 79 4.12 2.67 3.51
CA ALA A 79 3.32 2.68 2.29
C ALA A 79 4.14 2.07 1.13
N LEU A 80 3.63 1.04 0.49
CA LEU A 80 4.37 0.21 -0.48
C LEU A 80 3.90 0.39 -1.92
N GLY A 81 2.66 0.82 -2.13
CA GLY A 81 2.07 1.00 -3.44
C GLY A 81 0.91 1.99 -3.42
N CYS A 82 0.43 2.38 -4.60
CA CYS A 82 -0.66 3.34 -4.74
C CYS A 82 -1.37 3.18 -6.09
N SER A 83 -2.58 3.75 -6.19
CA SER A 83 -3.32 3.88 -7.44
C SER A 83 -2.72 4.96 -8.36
N ALA A 84 -3.19 5.08 -9.61
CA ALA A 84 -2.57 5.94 -10.62
C ALA A 84 -2.52 7.42 -10.21
N HIS A 85 -3.54 7.91 -9.50
CA HIS A 85 -3.59 9.28 -9.00
C HIS A 85 -3.11 9.41 -7.54
N GLY A 86 -2.72 8.30 -6.91
CA GLY A 86 -2.29 8.27 -5.52
C GLY A 86 -3.40 8.60 -4.52
N HIS A 87 -4.67 8.53 -4.90
CA HIS A 87 -5.81 8.69 -3.98
C HIS A 87 -6.04 7.46 -3.11
N VAL A 88 -5.55 6.30 -3.58
CA VAL A 88 -5.48 5.07 -2.80
C VAL A 88 -4.01 4.75 -2.58
N VAL A 89 -3.63 4.57 -1.32
CA VAL A 89 -2.29 4.12 -0.92
C VAL A 89 -2.42 2.82 -0.14
N VAL A 90 -1.54 1.86 -0.42
CA VAL A 90 -1.54 0.55 0.23
C VAL A 90 -0.18 0.24 0.82
N GLY A 91 -0.17 -0.62 1.84
CA GLY A 91 1.07 -1.00 2.50
C GLY A 91 0.85 -1.90 3.69
N GLU A 92 1.59 -1.62 4.75
CA GLU A 92 1.52 -2.36 6.00
C GLU A 92 1.58 -1.43 7.21
N MET A 93 0.94 -1.88 8.29
CA MET A 93 1.14 -1.37 9.63
C MET A 93 1.59 -2.49 10.57
N ASN A 94 2.42 -2.14 11.53
CA ASN A 94 2.90 -3.01 12.58
C ASN A 94 1.99 -2.89 13.80
N THR A 95 1.52 -4.03 14.29
CA THR A 95 0.69 -4.12 15.49
C THR A 95 1.28 -5.19 16.43
N PRO A 96 0.91 -5.22 17.72
CA PRO A 96 1.31 -6.31 18.61
C PRO A 96 0.88 -7.71 18.11
N ALA A 97 -0.16 -7.78 17.27
CA ALA A 97 -0.64 -9.03 16.67
C ALA A 97 0.07 -9.40 15.36
N GLY A 98 1.03 -8.59 14.90
CA GLY A 98 1.77 -8.76 13.65
C GLY A 98 1.47 -7.70 12.59
N LEU A 99 1.97 -7.92 11.38
CA LEU A 99 1.73 -7.04 10.24
C LEU A 99 0.27 -7.10 9.78
N ARG A 100 -0.31 -5.93 9.55
CA ARG A 100 -1.66 -5.77 9.03
C ARG A 100 -1.61 -5.02 7.69
N PRO A 101 -2.42 -5.42 6.70
CA PRO A 101 -2.43 -4.79 5.39
C PRO A 101 -3.28 -3.53 5.46
N ILE A 102 -2.76 -2.41 4.97
CA ILE A 102 -3.47 -1.13 5.04
C ILE A 102 -3.90 -0.62 3.68
N ILE A 103 -5.01 0.10 3.69
CA ILE A 103 -5.46 1.00 2.63
C ILE A 103 -5.69 2.38 3.23
N TRP A 104 -5.24 3.41 2.54
CA TRP A 104 -5.46 4.81 2.87
C TRP A 104 -6.16 5.51 1.71
N ASP A 105 -7.11 6.37 2.05
CA ASP A 105 -7.58 7.45 1.20
C ASP A 105 -7.80 8.71 2.05
N GLU A 106 -7.94 9.85 1.39
CA GLU A 106 -8.04 11.16 2.05
C GLU A 106 -9.31 11.30 2.90
N ALA A 107 -10.40 10.62 2.53
CA ALA A 107 -11.68 10.74 3.22
C ALA A 107 -11.73 9.93 4.52
N HIS A 108 -11.03 8.80 4.58
CA HIS A 108 -11.15 7.84 5.67
C HIS A 108 -9.84 7.60 6.44
N GLY A 109 -8.71 8.09 5.94
CA GLY A 109 -7.39 7.82 6.51
C GLY A 109 -6.97 6.35 6.36
N VAL A 110 -5.97 5.95 7.16
CA VAL A 110 -5.45 4.57 7.17
C VAL A 110 -6.48 3.64 7.79
N ARG A 111 -6.82 2.57 7.08
CA ARG A 111 -7.70 1.49 7.53
C ARG A 111 -7.06 0.15 7.26
N ASP A 112 -7.47 -0.83 8.05
CA ASP A 112 -7.06 -2.22 7.90
C ASP A 112 -7.92 -2.93 6.85
N ILE A 113 -7.28 -3.47 5.80
CA ILE A 113 -7.98 -4.19 4.73
C ILE A 113 -8.64 -5.48 5.27
N GLN A 114 -8.01 -6.16 6.22
CA GLN A 114 -8.58 -7.37 6.83
C GLN A 114 -9.89 -7.04 7.56
N ASP A 115 -9.91 -5.95 8.34
CA ASP A 115 -11.12 -5.53 9.07
C ASP A 115 -12.22 -5.05 8.11
N ILE A 116 -11.86 -4.34 7.04
CA ILE A 116 -12.80 -3.97 5.97
C ILE A 116 -13.46 -5.21 5.37
N LEU A 117 -12.67 -6.21 4.99
CA LEU A 117 -13.17 -7.46 4.40
C LEU A 117 -14.04 -8.26 5.39
N LEU A 118 -13.68 -8.27 6.68
CA LEU A 118 -14.52 -8.88 7.72
C LEU A 118 -15.85 -8.15 7.88
N GLY A 119 -15.86 -6.81 7.78
CA GLY A 119 -17.07 -6.00 7.77
C GLY A 119 -18.03 -6.36 6.63
N TYR A 120 -17.50 -6.80 5.49
CA TYR A 120 -18.28 -7.34 4.37
C TYR A 120 -18.65 -8.83 4.51
N GLY A 121 -18.39 -9.46 5.66
CA GLY A 121 -18.71 -10.86 5.91
C GLY A 121 -17.73 -11.86 5.31
N ILE A 122 -16.57 -11.41 4.81
CA ILE A 122 -15.54 -12.28 4.22
C ILE A 122 -14.68 -12.87 5.36
N THR A 123 -15.23 -13.85 6.06
CA THR A 123 -14.58 -14.49 7.23
C THR A 123 -13.39 -15.38 6.87
N ALA A 124 -13.22 -15.72 5.59
CA ALA A 124 -12.04 -16.46 5.09
C ALA A 124 -10.71 -15.73 5.37
N THR A 125 -10.76 -14.43 5.71
CA THR A 125 -9.58 -13.66 6.11
C THR A 125 -9.08 -13.98 7.52
N LEU A 126 -9.88 -14.62 8.39
CA LEU A 126 -9.51 -14.91 9.78
C LEU A 126 -8.32 -15.87 9.92
N ASP A 127 -8.10 -16.71 8.91
CA ASP A 127 -6.96 -17.64 8.85
C ASP A 127 -5.66 -16.94 8.41
N TRP A 128 -5.72 -15.69 7.97
CA TRP A 128 -4.56 -14.94 7.51
C TRP A 128 -3.88 -14.14 8.63
N ARG A 129 -2.56 -14.14 8.62
CA ARG A 129 -1.67 -13.48 9.58
C ARG A 129 -0.51 -12.78 8.86
N ASN A 130 0.08 -11.76 9.48
CA ASN A 130 1.23 -11.02 8.94
C ASN A 130 1.04 -10.63 7.48
N MET A 131 -0.06 -9.94 7.20
CA MET A 131 -0.44 -9.58 5.84
C MET A 131 0.14 -8.23 5.47
N THR A 132 0.56 -8.10 4.21
CA THR A 132 1.08 -6.85 3.62
C THR A 132 0.36 -6.60 2.30
N ALA A 133 -0.04 -5.35 2.05
CA ALA A 133 -0.59 -4.95 0.76
C ALA A 133 0.55 -4.35 -0.09
N ARG A 134 0.79 -4.93 -1.27
CA ARG A 134 1.97 -4.63 -2.08
C ARG A 134 1.68 -3.69 -3.23
N ALA A 135 0.50 -3.80 -3.85
CA ALA A 135 0.12 -2.97 -4.98
C ALA A 135 -1.40 -2.79 -5.06
N ALA A 136 -1.81 -1.68 -5.64
CA ALA A 136 -3.20 -1.38 -5.99
C ALA A 136 -3.34 -1.22 -7.50
N SER A 137 -4.52 -1.51 -8.04
CA SER A 137 -4.87 -1.19 -9.43
C SER A 137 -4.92 0.32 -9.67
N ALA A 138 -4.89 0.72 -10.94
CA ALA A 138 -4.88 2.13 -11.33
C ALA A 138 -6.08 2.93 -10.79
N ASP A 139 -7.25 2.29 -10.73
CA ASP A 139 -8.50 2.83 -10.16
C ASP A 139 -8.63 2.62 -8.64
N GLY A 140 -7.69 1.90 -8.01
CA GLY A 140 -7.69 1.62 -6.58
C GLY A 140 -8.67 0.55 -6.10
N THR A 141 -9.42 -0.10 -7.00
CA THR A 141 -10.46 -1.09 -6.64
C THR A 141 -9.91 -2.50 -6.41
N VAL A 142 -8.69 -2.81 -6.84
CA VAL A 142 -8.05 -4.11 -6.64
C VAL A 142 -6.76 -3.92 -5.88
N VAL A 143 -6.58 -4.66 -4.80
CA VAL A 143 -5.35 -4.68 -4.00
C VAL A 143 -4.78 -6.09 -3.98
N VAL A 144 -3.48 -6.21 -4.21
CA VAL A 144 -2.75 -7.48 -4.10
C VAL A 144 -1.72 -7.40 -2.99
N GLY A 145 -1.44 -8.55 -2.38
CA GLY A 145 -0.49 -8.61 -1.29
C GLY A 145 -0.05 -10.03 -0.99
N GLU A 146 0.61 -10.18 0.15
CA GLU A 146 1.02 -11.48 0.68
C GLU A 146 0.71 -11.57 2.17
N GLY A 147 0.67 -12.79 2.68
CA GLY A 147 0.44 -13.08 4.09
C GLY A 147 0.65 -14.56 4.38
N ARG A 148 0.60 -14.92 5.66
CA ARG A 148 0.70 -16.32 6.11
C ARG A 148 -0.67 -16.87 6.45
N ARG A 149 -0.92 -18.11 6.06
CA ARG A 149 -2.09 -18.88 6.53
C ARG A 149 -1.86 -19.42 7.94
N GLY A 150 -2.90 -19.95 8.58
CA GLY A 150 -2.83 -20.50 9.93
C GLY A 150 -1.86 -21.69 10.06
N ASP A 151 -1.59 -22.38 8.93
CA ASP A 151 -0.56 -23.43 8.81
C ASP A 151 0.88 -22.88 8.66
N GLY A 152 1.06 -21.56 8.65
CA GLY A 152 2.34 -20.86 8.51
C GLY A 152 2.79 -20.61 7.07
N ARG A 153 2.09 -21.16 6.07
CA ARG A 153 2.46 -21.06 4.65
C ARG A 153 2.29 -19.63 4.13
N LEU A 154 3.32 -19.12 3.45
CA LEU A 154 3.26 -17.82 2.78
C LEU A 154 2.47 -17.94 1.47
N GLU A 155 1.49 -17.06 1.27
CA GLU A 155 0.69 -16.99 0.05
C GLU A 155 0.43 -15.54 -0.37
N SER A 156 0.19 -15.36 -1.67
CA SER A 156 -0.34 -14.12 -2.20
C SER A 156 -1.87 -14.09 -2.09
N TRP A 157 -2.43 -12.89 -1.93
CA TRP A 157 -3.87 -12.66 -1.93
C TRP A 157 -4.22 -11.49 -2.86
N VAL A 158 -5.50 -11.46 -3.26
CA VAL A 158 -6.10 -10.35 -3.99
C VAL A 158 -7.44 -10.00 -3.34
N ALA A 159 -7.67 -8.71 -3.14
CA ALA A 159 -8.91 -8.14 -2.62
C ALA A 159 -9.49 -7.20 -3.67
N VAL A 160 -10.81 -7.29 -3.88
CA VAL A 160 -11.56 -6.39 -4.76
C VAL A 160 -12.46 -5.53 -3.86
N LEU A 161 -12.14 -4.25 -3.78
CA LEU A 161 -12.71 -3.23 -2.91
C LEU A 161 -13.52 -2.25 -3.77
N VAL A 162 -14.67 -2.70 -4.27
CA VAL A 162 -15.59 -1.85 -5.05
C VAL A 162 -16.62 -1.31 -4.07
N PRO A 163 -16.77 0.02 -3.92
CA PRO A 163 -17.87 0.57 -3.12
C PRO A 163 -19.20 0.09 -3.70
N GLU A 164 -20.18 -0.20 -2.86
CA GLU A 164 -21.52 -0.56 -3.35
C GLU A 164 -21.98 0.52 -4.33
N PRO A 165 -22.44 0.16 -5.54
CA PRO A 165 -22.97 1.15 -6.44
C PRO A 165 -24.13 1.86 -5.72
N PRO A 166 -24.30 3.19 -5.92
CA PRO A 166 -25.41 3.91 -5.31
C PRO A 166 -26.70 3.15 -5.62
N ALA A 167 -27.55 2.98 -4.61
CA ALA A 167 -28.69 2.04 -4.58
C ALA A 167 -29.73 2.17 -5.72
N TYR A 168 -29.50 3.04 -6.70
CA TYR A 168 -30.35 3.30 -7.85
C TYR A 168 -29.94 2.57 -9.14
N THR A 169 -28.85 1.80 -9.18
CA THR A 169 -28.45 1.06 -10.41
C THR A 169 -28.80 -0.44 -10.40
N TYR A 170 -29.79 -0.87 -9.61
CA TYR A 170 -30.26 -2.26 -9.63
C TYR A 170 -31.22 -2.53 -10.79
N ALA A 171 -30.67 -2.65 -11.99
CA ALA A 171 -31.23 -3.50 -13.02
C ALA A 171 -30.05 -4.11 -13.79
N SER A 172 -29.80 -5.40 -13.59
CA SER A 172 -28.73 -6.20 -14.19
C SER A 172 -27.30 -5.93 -13.71
N LEU A 173 -26.99 -6.38 -12.49
CA LEU A 173 -25.85 -7.27 -12.18
C LEU A 173 -25.92 -7.61 -10.69
N ALA A 174 -26.09 -8.90 -10.40
CA ALA A 174 -26.00 -9.42 -9.04
C ALA A 174 -24.66 -8.98 -8.42
N ALA A 175 -24.74 -8.52 -7.16
CA ALA A 175 -23.61 -8.06 -6.36
C ALA A 175 -22.41 -9.02 -6.50
N ALA A 176 -21.35 -8.52 -7.13
CA ALA A 176 -20.11 -9.27 -7.31
C ALA A 176 -18.97 -8.58 -6.56
N MET A 177 -19.01 -8.66 -5.22
CA MET A 177 -17.75 -8.67 -4.46
C MET A 177 -17.21 -10.10 -4.51
N LEU A 178 -16.45 -10.43 -5.56
CA LEU A 178 -15.67 -11.67 -5.60
C LEU A 178 -14.27 -11.41 -5.06
N ALA A 179 -14.04 -11.72 -3.79
CA ALA A 179 -12.69 -11.99 -3.30
C ALA A 179 -12.24 -13.37 -3.81
N MET A 180 -11.66 -13.43 -5.01
CA MET A 180 -11.03 -14.67 -5.49
C MET A 180 -9.61 -14.80 -4.90
N ILE A 181 -9.46 -15.48 -3.77
CA ILE A 181 -8.15 -16.02 -3.39
C ILE A 181 -7.83 -17.16 -4.37
N ARG A 182 -7.14 -16.85 -5.48
CA ARG A 182 -6.80 -17.87 -6.48
C ARG A 182 -5.66 -18.76 -6.00
N TYR A 183 -5.97 -20.04 -5.84
CA TYR A 183 -5.00 -21.12 -5.66
C TYR A 183 -4.33 -21.46 -7.00
N ARG A 184 -3.01 -21.27 -7.13
CA ARG A 184 -2.21 -21.92 -8.18
C ARG A 184 -1.37 -23.02 -7.54
N THR A 185 -1.90 -24.25 -7.50
CA THR A 185 -1.03 -25.42 -7.45
C THR A 185 -0.18 -25.43 -8.70
N GLY A 186 1.14 -25.28 -8.53
CA GLY A 186 2.10 -25.52 -9.60
C GLY A 186 1.86 -26.90 -10.20
N ARG A 187 1.51 -26.96 -11.48
CA ARG A 187 1.57 -28.22 -12.24
C ARG A 187 3.04 -28.63 -12.25
N ARG A 188 3.36 -29.76 -11.62
CA ARG A 188 4.66 -30.42 -11.79
C ARG A 188 4.83 -30.73 -13.28
N CYS A 189 5.82 -30.14 -13.93
CA CYS A 189 6.30 -30.63 -15.22
C CYS A 189 6.77 -32.06 -15.00
N ARG A 190 6.11 -33.03 -15.65
CA ARG A 190 6.69 -34.36 -15.83
C ARG A 190 7.79 -34.21 -16.87
N SER A 191 9.03 -34.46 -16.46
CA SER A 191 10.13 -34.71 -17.39
C SER A 191 9.80 -35.96 -18.21
N ALA A 192 9.86 -35.83 -19.53
CA ALA A 192 9.95 -36.96 -20.46
C ALA A 192 11.36 -37.54 -20.43
#